data_AF-A0A2E3N3X1-F1
#
_entry.id   AF-A0A2E3N3X1-F1
#
_cell.length_a   1.000
_cell.length_b   1.000
_cell.length_c   1.000
_cell.angle_alpha   90.00
_cell.angle_beta   90.00
_cell.angle_gamma   90.00
#
_symmetry.space_group_name_H-M   'P 1'
#
loop_
_entity.id
_entity.type
_entity.pdbx_description
1 polymer ?
#
loop_
_entity_poly.entity_id
_entity_poly.type
_entity_poly.pdbx_seq_one_letter_code
_entity_poly.pdbx_strand_id
1 'polypeptide(L)'
;MSLRVIRYKHYGLYKGEYIERYKNLKMYWSFYELSNGKIIEFYLREQWWKDEFVSIIQDYTLANSYTKDGKKIREYKFGMDISDWVSIPVEEAEIKPAKVQEVMCINNLFYKHLYENREEESPVVVVSTPMMFNMNEFSWN
;
A
#
# COMPACT_ATOMS: atom_id res chain seq x y z
N MET A 1 -19.09 9.23 -9.38
CA MET A 1 -17.75 9.42 -9.98
C MET A 1 -17.00 8.11 -9.90
N SER A 2 -16.21 7.77 -10.92
CA SER A 2 -15.31 6.62 -10.85
C SER A 2 -14.23 6.84 -9.79
N LEU A 3 -13.90 5.79 -9.04
CA LEU A 3 -12.84 5.85 -8.04
C LEU A 3 -11.48 6.03 -8.75
N ARG A 4 -10.65 6.94 -8.25
CA ARG A 4 -9.30 7.18 -8.77
C ARG A 4 -8.33 7.45 -7.64
N VAL A 5 -7.05 7.14 -7.86
CA VAL A 5 -5.95 7.59 -7.00
C VAL A 5 -5.73 9.09 -7.26
N ILE A 6 -5.75 9.89 -6.20
CA ILE A 6 -5.48 11.34 -6.22
C ILE A 6 -4.02 11.61 -5.89
N ARG A 7 -3.46 10.84 -4.95
CA ARG A 7 -2.10 11.02 -4.47
C ARG A 7 -1.57 9.68 -3.97
N TYR A 8 -0.28 9.43 -4.16
CA TYR A 8 0.36 8.26 -3.58
C TYR A 8 1.78 8.54 -3.09
N LYS A 9 2.27 7.65 -2.23
CA LYS A 9 3.67 7.55 -1.83
C LYS A 9 4.02 6.07 -1.76
N HIS A 10 5.02 5.66 -2.53
CA HIS A 10 5.63 4.34 -2.46
C HIS A 10 6.97 4.45 -1.74
N TYR A 11 7.19 3.61 -0.73
CA TYR A 11 8.38 3.64 0.13
C TYR A 11 9.48 2.66 -0.32
N GLY A 12 9.25 1.88 -1.37
CA GLY A 12 10.21 0.90 -1.84
C GLY A 12 10.38 -0.27 -0.87
N LEU A 13 11.53 -0.94 -0.97
CA LEU A 13 11.91 -2.04 -0.08
C LEU A 13 12.23 -1.49 1.32
N TYR A 14 11.48 -1.94 2.33
CA TYR A 14 11.78 -1.61 3.71
C TYR A 14 13.11 -2.23 4.16
N LYS A 15 13.93 -1.47 4.90
CA LYS A 15 15.27 -1.87 5.36
C LYS A 15 15.48 -1.62 6.86
N GLY A 16 14.48 -1.94 7.69
CA GLY A 16 14.59 -1.82 9.15
C GLY A 16 15.17 -3.07 9.83
N GLU A 17 15.62 -2.92 11.08
CA GLU A 17 16.16 -4.02 11.92
C GLU A 17 15.20 -5.22 12.03
N TYR A 18 13.89 -4.96 11.89
CA TYR A 18 12.84 -5.98 11.86
C TYR A 18 13.03 -7.02 10.74
N ILE A 19 13.64 -6.65 9.60
CA ILE A 19 13.79 -7.51 8.41
C ILE A 19 15.04 -8.39 8.47
N GLU A 20 16.05 -8.08 9.27
CA GLU A 20 17.29 -8.90 9.32
C GLU A 20 17.01 -10.35 9.74
N ARG A 21 15.93 -10.57 10.51
CA ARG A 21 15.47 -11.91 10.92
C ARG A 21 14.69 -12.66 9.84
N TYR A 22 14.24 -11.96 8.80
CA TYR A 22 13.43 -12.49 7.70
C TYR A 22 14.14 -12.31 6.35
N LYS A 23 15.37 -12.83 6.22
CA LYS A 23 16.20 -12.72 5.00
C LYS A 23 15.53 -13.15 3.69
N ASN A 24 14.47 -13.95 3.81
CA ASN A 24 13.69 -14.50 2.69
C ASN A 24 12.43 -13.67 2.38
N LEU A 25 12.20 -12.55 3.09
CA LEU A 25 11.05 -11.70 2.88
C LEU A 25 11.49 -10.33 2.36
N LYS A 26 10.92 -9.92 1.24
CA LYS A 26 10.96 -8.52 0.80
C LYS A 26 9.61 -7.88 1.13
N MET A 27 9.66 -6.73 1.78
CA MET A 27 8.48 -6.06 2.32
C MET A 27 8.43 -4.64 1.78
N TYR A 28 7.29 -4.25 1.20
CA TYR A 28 7.13 -2.96 0.54
C TYR A 28 5.84 -2.30 1.01
N TRP A 29 5.90 -0.99 1.24
CA TRP A 29 4.75 -0.19 1.64
C TRP A 29 4.45 0.89 0.62
N SER A 30 3.16 1.11 0.40
CA SER A 30 2.64 2.24 -0.36
C SER A 30 1.37 2.77 0.26
N PHE A 31 1.09 4.04 0.05
CA PHE A 31 -0.13 4.68 0.51
C PHE A 31 -0.81 5.40 -0.64
N TYR A 32 -2.12 5.21 -0.74
CA TYR A 32 -2.93 5.76 -1.83
C TYR A 32 -4.10 6.53 -1.26
N GLU A 33 -4.16 7.82 -1.55
CA GLU A 33 -5.35 8.63 -1.34
C GLU A 33 -6.28 8.47 -2.54
N LEU A 34 -7.51 8.07 -2.28
CA LEU A 34 -8.52 7.83 -3.28
C LEU A 34 -9.52 8.99 -3.35
N SER A 35 -10.23 9.11 -4.47
CA SER A 35 -11.21 10.18 -4.69
C SER A 35 -12.43 10.16 -3.78
N ASN A 36 -12.58 9.14 -2.95
CA ASN A 36 -13.57 9.09 -1.87
C ASN A 36 -13.02 9.61 -0.52
N GLY A 37 -11.83 10.20 -0.51
CA GLY A 37 -11.18 10.80 0.67
C GLY A 37 -10.49 9.80 1.59
N LYS A 38 -10.49 8.50 1.25
CA LYS A 38 -9.80 7.48 2.05
C LYS A 38 -8.35 7.36 1.65
N ILE A 39 -7.52 7.04 2.64
CA ILE A 39 -6.13 6.63 2.44
C ILE A 39 -6.04 5.13 2.71
N ILE A 40 -5.55 4.39 1.73
CA ILE A 40 -5.32 2.96 1.82
C ILE A 40 -3.84 2.71 2.00
N GLU A 41 -3.48 2.00 3.06
CA GLU A 41 -2.19 1.33 3.20
C GLU A 41 -2.21 0.10 2.30
N PHE A 42 -1.23 0.01 1.42
CA PHE A 42 -0.94 -1.17 0.62
C PHE A 42 0.38 -1.75 1.07
N TYR A 43 0.32 -2.98 1.55
CA TYR A 43 1.48 -3.73 1.98
C TYR A 43 1.70 -4.94 1.06
N LEU A 44 2.88 -5.01 0.46
CA LEU A 44 3.32 -6.10 -0.41
C LEU A 44 4.42 -6.88 0.30
N ARG A 45 4.26 -8.19 0.38
CA ARG A 45 5.29 -9.09 0.90
C ARG A 45 5.60 -10.15 -0.14
N GLU A 46 6.85 -10.23 -0.56
CA GLU A 46 7.35 -11.31 -1.41
C GLU A 46 8.19 -12.26 -0.58
N GLN A 47 7.98 -13.55 -0.79
CA GLN A 47 8.80 -14.61 -0.22
C GLN A 47 9.74 -15.16 -1.29
N TRP A 48 11.01 -15.25 -0.92
CA TRP A 48 12.10 -15.73 -1.77
C TRP A 48 12.85 -16.87 -1.08
N TRP A 49 13.29 -17.86 -1.83
CA TRP A 49 14.11 -18.96 -1.32
C TRP A 49 15.21 -19.25 -2.32
N LYS A 50 16.48 -19.13 -1.90
CA LYS A 50 17.66 -19.33 -2.77
C LYS A 50 17.54 -18.56 -4.09
N ASP A 51 17.18 -17.28 -4.00
CA ASP A 51 16.98 -16.38 -5.13
C ASP A 51 15.82 -16.73 -6.08
N GLU A 52 14.99 -17.71 -5.72
CA GLU A 52 13.76 -18.05 -6.43
C GLU A 52 12.54 -17.41 -5.75
N PHE A 53 11.66 -16.80 -6.55
CA PHE A 53 10.38 -16.29 -6.08
C PHE A 53 9.45 -17.44 -5.69
N VAL A 54 8.89 -17.40 -4.49
CA VAL A 54 8.02 -18.45 -3.95
C VAL A 54 6.56 -17.98 -3.92
N SER A 55 6.31 -16.82 -3.33
CA SER A 55 4.95 -16.32 -3.13
C SER A 55 4.90 -14.81 -2.96
N ILE A 56 3.71 -14.25 -3.16
CA ILE A 56 3.41 -12.85 -2.91
C ILE A 56 2.12 -12.74 -2.09
N ILE A 57 2.14 -11.88 -1.08
CA ILE A 57 0.97 -11.56 -0.26
C ILE A 57 0.75 -10.06 -0.32
N GLN A 58 -0.52 -9.68 -0.41
CA GLN A 58 -0.96 -8.30 -0.56
C GLN A 58 -2.05 -7.99 0.46
N ASP A 59 -1.81 -6.96 1.26
CA ASP A 59 -2.75 -6.48 2.25
C ASP A 59 -3.16 -5.04 1.92
N TYR A 60 -4.47 -4.76 2.00
CA TYR A 60 -5.05 -3.44 1.74
C TYR A 60 -5.94 -3.05 2.91
N THR A 61 -5.53 -2.02 3.63
CA THR A 61 -6.17 -1.59 4.88
C THR A 61 -6.38 -0.08 4.88
N LEU A 62 -7.37 0.41 5.63
CA LEU A 62 -7.45 1.84 5.89
C LEU A 62 -6.23 2.26 6.70
N ALA A 63 -5.47 3.24 6.18
CA ALA A 63 -4.30 3.79 6.86
C ALA A 63 -4.66 4.61 8.11
N ASN A 64 -5.93 4.95 8.28
CA ASN A 64 -6.41 5.57 9.50
C ASN A 64 -7.24 4.55 10.28
N SER A 65 -6.79 4.22 11.49
CA SER A 65 -7.44 3.25 12.37
C SER A 65 -7.85 3.88 13.69
N TYR A 66 -8.89 3.30 14.30
CA TYR A 66 -9.51 3.77 15.52
C TYR A 66 -9.70 2.59 16.47
N THR A 67 -9.76 2.85 17.78
CA THR A 67 -10.27 1.89 18.76
C THR A 67 -11.75 1.63 18.50
N LYS A 68 -12.29 0.56 19.10
CA LYS A 68 -13.74 0.31 19.09
C LYS A 68 -14.57 1.49 19.61
N ASP A 69 -14.01 2.25 20.55
CA ASP A 69 -14.65 3.43 21.15
C ASP A 69 -14.42 4.73 20.33
N GLY A 70 -13.80 4.63 19.15
CA GLY A 70 -13.63 5.77 18.23
C GLY A 70 -12.40 6.64 18.49
N LYS A 71 -11.49 6.25 19.38
CA LYS A 71 -10.21 6.96 19.58
C LYS A 71 -9.28 6.65 18.41
N LYS A 72 -8.77 7.67 17.74
CA LYS A 72 -7.79 7.52 16.64
C LYS A 72 -6.48 6.92 17.17
N ILE A 73 -6.04 5.81 16.59
CA ILE A 73 -4.81 5.08 16.97
C ILE A 73 -3.70 5.35 15.97
N ARG A 74 -4.01 5.24 14.67
CA ARG A 74 -3.07 5.54 13.58
C ARG A 74 -3.68 6.55 12.64
N GLU A 75 -2.84 7.50 12.24
CA GLU A 75 -3.12 8.45 11.18
C GLU A 75 -1.92 8.53 10.27
N TYR A 76 -2.11 8.16 9.02
CA TYR A 76 -1.10 8.35 8.02
C TYR A 76 -1.08 9.80 7.53
N LYS A 77 0.12 10.37 7.43
CA LYS A 77 0.36 11.66 6.79
C LYS A 77 1.36 11.44 5.66
N PHE A 78 1.02 11.92 4.47
CA PHE A 78 1.89 11.78 3.30
C PHE A 78 3.27 12.38 3.57
N GLY A 79 4.30 11.57 3.34
CA GLY A 79 5.69 11.94 3.60
C GLY A 79 6.18 11.66 5.01
N MET A 80 5.38 11.02 5.88
CA MET A 80 5.90 10.50 7.15
C MET A 80 6.99 9.44 6.92
N ASP A 81 7.90 9.26 7.86
CA ASP A 81 8.88 8.17 7.79
C ASP A 81 8.17 6.82 7.89
N ILE A 82 8.61 5.84 7.09
CA ILE A 82 8.00 4.50 7.13
C ILE A 82 8.30 3.79 8.45
N SER A 83 9.45 4.07 9.07
CA SER A 83 9.86 3.53 10.36
C SER A 83 8.90 4.00 11.47
N ASP A 84 8.54 5.28 11.42
CA ASP A 84 7.53 5.84 12.31
C ASP A 84 6.19 5.13 12.12
N TRP A 85 5.77 4.91 10.87
CA TRP A 85 4.52 4.19 10.57
C TRP A 85 4.51 2.78 11.16
N VAL A 86 5.54 1.97 10.88
CA VAL A 86 5.57 0.56 11.32
C VAL A 86 5.78 0.39 12.82
N SER A 87 6.31 1.41 13.51
CA SER A 87 6.47 1.40 14.97
C SER A 87 5.18 1.64 15.75
N ILE A 88 4.10 2.11 15.10
CA ILE A 88 2.85 2.43 15.81
C ILE A 88 2.18 1.13 16.28
N PRO A 89 1.95 0.94 17.59
CA PRO A 89 1.28 -0.24 18.11
C PRO A 89 -0.16 -0.35 17.58
N VAL A 90 -0.61 -1.58 17.29
CA VAL A 90 -1.91 -1.87 16.65
C VAL A 90 -2.78 -2.85 17.43
N GLU A 91 -2.42 -3.18 18.67
CA GLU A 91 -3.09 -4.22 19.48
C GLU A 91 -4.58 -3.94 19.73
N GLU A 92 -4.98 -2.67 19.73
CA GLU A 92 -6.37 -2.22 19.92
C GLU A 92 -7.00 -1.65 18.63
N ALA A 93 -6.27 -1.68 17.52
CA ALA A 93 -6.73 -1.11 16.26
C ALA A 93 -7.77 -1.99 15.57
N GLU A 94 -8.93 -1.42 15.28
CA GLU A 94 -9.85 -2.01 14.32
C GLU A 94 -9.26 -1.82 12.91
N ILE A 95 -8.51 -2.82 12.45
CA ILE A 95 -7.95 -2.85 11.09
C ILE A 95 -9.11 -3.08 10.11
N LYS A 96 -9.41 -2.05 9.33
CA LYS A 96 -10.50 -2.09 8.34
C LYS A 96 -9.94 -2.43 6.96
N PRO A 97 -10.37 -3.55 6.35
CA PRO A 97 -9.93 -3.88 5.00
C PRO A 97 -10.48 -2.87 3.98
N ALA A 98 -9.72 -2.67 2.91
CA ALA A 98 -10.18 -1.90 1.76
C ALA A 98 -11.32 -2.63 1.03
N LYS A 99 -12.22 -1.87 0.40
CA LYS A 99 -13.28 -2.41 -0.45
C LYS A 99 -12.69 -2.89 -1.77
N VAL A 100 -13.35 -3.86 -2.42
CA VAL A 100 -12.93 -4.42 -3.72
C VAL A 100 -12.61 -3.34 -4.77
N GLN A 101 -13.45 -2.31 -4.89
CA GLN A 101 -13.23 -1.21 -5.84
C GLN A 101 -11.97 -0.38 -5.52
N GLU A 102 -11.65 -0.21 -4.22
CA GLU A 102 -10.44 0.49 -3.75
C GLU A 102 -9.20 -0.32 -4.12
N VAL A 103 -9.23 -1.64 -3.89
CA VAL A 103 -8.17 -2.58 -4.29
C VAL A 103 -7.93 -2.57 -5.79
N MET A 104 -9.00 -2.69 -6.61
CA MET A 104 -8.88 -2.64 -8.07
C MET A 104 -8.26 -1.32 -8.57
N CYS A 105 -8.69 -0.19 -7.98
CA CYS A 105 -8.16 1.12 -8.32
C CYS A 105 -6.65 1.23 -8.04
N ILE A 106 -6.20 0.71 -6.90
CA ILE A 106 -4.80 0.70 -6.50
C ILE A 106 -3.98 -0.23 -7.40
N ASN A 107 -4.46 -1.45 -7.65
CA ASN A 107 -3.77 -2.43 -8.50
C ASN A 107 -3.51 -1.92 -9.90
N ASN A 108 -4.51 -1.27 -10.50
CA ASN A 108 -4.38 -0.69 -11.84
C ASN A 108 -3.25 0.34 -11.93
N LEU A 109 -2.98 1.08 -10.86
CA LEU A 109 -1.86 2.03 -10.82
C LEU A 109 -0.56 1.31 -10.47
N PHE A 110 -0.55 0.50 -9.41
CA PHE A 110 0.65 -0.13 -8.87
C PHE A 110 1.33 -1.05 -9.89
N TYR A 111 0.59 -2.00 -10.46
CA TYR A 111 1.19 -2.94 -11.41
C TYR A 111 1.61 -2.29 -12.73
N LYS A 112 0.94 -1.20 -13.12
CA LYS A 112 1.24 -0.48 -14.35
C LYS A 112 2.44 0.46 -14.23
N HIS A 113 2.70 0.99 -13.04
CA HIS A 113 3.64 2.12 -12.88
C HIS A 113 4.70 1.93 -11.81
N LEU A 114 4.48 1.04 -10.84
CA LEU A 114 5.32 0.93 -9.65
C LEU A 114 5.93 -0.47 -9.48
N TYR A 115 5.28 -1.53 -9.95
CA TYR A 115 5.73 -2.89 -9.67
C TYR A 115 7.15 -3.21 -10.17
N GLU A 116 7.49 -2.76 -11.38
CA GLU A 116 8.83 -2.97 -11.96
C GLU A 116 9.92 -2.28 -11.13
N ASN A 117 9.63 -1.09 -10.58
CA ASN A 117 10.55 -0.30 -9.76
C ASN A 117 10.19 -0.34 -8.27
N ARG A 118 9.52 -1.41 -7.80
CA ARG A 118 8.95 -1.48 -6.45
C ARG A 118 9.98 -1.51 -5.32
N GLU A 119 11.25 -1.71 -5.64
CA GLU A 119 12.31 -1.61 -4.65
C GLU A 119 12.67 -0.14 -4.35
N GLU A 120 12.34 0.78 -5.26
CA GLU A 120 12.72 2.19 -5.19
C GLU A 120 11.66 3.05 -4.50
N GLU A 121 12.12 3.96 -3.64
CA GLU A 121 11.24 4.94 -3.03
C GLU A 121 10.85 6.05 -4.04
N SER A 122 9.56 6.36 -4.10
CA SER A 122 9.04 7.49 -4.88
C SER A 122 8.94 8.75 -4.02
N PRO A 123 8.95 9.98 -4.59
CA PRO A 123 8.44 11.15 -3.88
C PRO A 123 6.92 11.02 -3.61
N VAL A 124 6.34 11.96 -2.87
CA VAL A 124 4.87 12.08 -2.84
C VAL A 124 4.39 12.55 -4.21
N VAL A 125 3.56 11.76 -4.87
CA VAL A 125 3.07 12.03 -6.23
C VAL A 125 1.60 12.43 -6.19
N VAL A 126 1.28 13.60 -6.74
CA VAL A 126 -0.11 14.04 -6.97
C VAL A 126 -0.51 13.68 -8.41
N VAL A 127 -1.63 12.97 -8.55
CA VAL A 127 -2.13 12.47 -9.84
C VAL A 127 -3.07 13.52 -10.44
N SER A 128 -2.53 14.38 -11.29
CA SER A 128 -3.25 15.54 -11.87
C SER A 128 -4.26 15.17 -12.96
N THR A 129 -4.07 14.04 -13.65
CA THR A 129 -4.96 13.59 -14.72
C THR A 129 -5.71 12.36 -14.23
N PRO A 130 -7.06 12.29 -14.34
CA PRO A 130 -7.75 11.02 -14.13
C PRO A 130 -7.14 10.03 -15.14
N MET A 131 -6.37 9.07 -14.64
CA MET A 131 -6.11 7.86 -15.42
C MET A 131 -7.48 7.25 -15.67
N MET A 132 -8.03 7.48 -16.88
CA MET A 132 -9.29 6.89 -17.29
C MET A 132 -9.03 5.39 -17.44
N PHE A 133 -9.47 4.62 -16.46
CA PHE A 133 -9.36 3.17 -16.48
C PHE A 133 -10.59 2.59 -17.16
N ASN A 134 -10.40 2.08 -18.37
CA ASN A 134 -11.39 1.27 -19.05
C ASN A 134 -11.32 -0.14 -18.45
N MET A 135 -12.35 -0.53 -17.68
CA MET A 135 -12.40 -1.83 -17.01
C MET A 135 -12.56 -3.03 -17.97
N ASN A 136 -12.66 -2.79 -19.28
CA ASN A 136 -12.95 -3.82 -20.28
C ASN A 136 -11.70 -4.48 -20.91
N GLU A 137 -10.48 -4.11 -20.51
CA GLU A 137 -9.25 -4.63 -21.14
C GLU A 137 -8.51 -5.69 -20.30
N PHE A 138 -9.05 -6.14 -19.17
CA PHE A 138 -8.43 -7.22 -18.40
C PHE A 138 -8.91 -8.59 -18.89
N SER A 139 -8.16 -9.19 -19.82
CA SER A 139 -8.15 -10.64 -20.02
C SER A 139 -7.01 -11.23 -19.19
N TRP A 140 -7.33 -12.11 -18.25
CA TRP A 140 -6.34 -13.01 -17.65
C TRP A 140 -5.97 -14.05 -18.72
N ASN A 141 -4.70 -14.07 -19.15
CA ASN A 141 -4.11 -15.23 -19.82
C ASN A 141 -3.39 -16.09 -18.78
#